data_AF-A0A924AYK2-F1
#
_entry.id   AF-A0A924AYK2-F1
#
_cell.length_a   1.000
_cell.length_b   1.000
_cell.length_c   1.000
_cell.angle_alpha   90.00
_cell.angle_beta   90.00
_cell.angle_gamma   90.00
#
_symmetry.space_group_name_H-M   'P 1'
#
loop_
_entity.id
_entity.type
_entity.pdbx_description
1 polymer ?
#
loop_
_entity_poly.entity_id
_entity_poly.type
_entity_poly.pdbx_seq_one_letter_code
_entity_poly.pdbx_strand_id
1 'polypeptide(L)'
;MINELTSEILFRCPCCQKLFCTESHAVENHDNRSAKNTEFQCTDCSEDFYLSNERTTSGLFQTLKRTQHEFVNCTKCNFLKNKKSDECPSCGVIETRYKDIVKLENPRLFELNQMWSSVVMDLENDQAHQEFLSRAQSMSALNFAAQKYIDLQKIMGSDDLTEKYIRQVELRLEAAANNFISAEKEKYIREGSGPKTFFGLQYTFRNMALVISLLGVFFIILNVMRPLFPSLNGLLVAIVALSTALWAISKNQTKTF
;
A
#
# COMPACT_ATOMS: atom_id res chain seq x y z
N MET A 1 58.20 -44.05 46.27
CA MET A 1 58.31 -43.39 44.96
C MET A 1 56.94 -42.82 44.66
N ILE A 2 56.86 -41.48 44.65
CA ILE A 2 55.62 -40.71 44.65
C ILE A 2 55.05 -40.72 43.24
N ASN A 3 53.75 -41.01 43.16
CA ASN A 3 52.91 -41.08 41.97
C ASN A 3 53.20 -39.96 40.97
N GLU A 4 53.38 -40.34 39.70
CA GLU A 4 53.25 -39.45 38.56
C GLU A 4 51.90 -38.73 38.67
N LEU A 5 51.93 -37.41 38.85
CA LEU A 5 50.75 -36.55 38.84
C LEU A 5 50.13 -36.61 37.44
N THR A 6 49.05 -37.37 37.28
CA THR A 6 48.11 -37.15 36.19
C THR A 6 47.44 -35.79 36.45
N SER A 7 47.84 -34.75 35.72
CA SER A 7 47.21 -33.43 35.83
C SER A 7 45.81 -33.50 35.22
N GLU A 8 44.81 -33.70 36.06
CA GLU A 8 43.40 -33.73 35.67
C GLU A 8 42.85 -32.30 35.45
N ILE A 9 42.09 -32.12 34.37
CA ILE A 9 41.44 -30.86 33.97
C ILE A 9 39.94 -30.97 34.25
N LEU A 10 39.43 -30.06 35.08
CA LEU A 10 38.02 -29.98 35.46
C LEU A 10 37.33 -28.77 34.81
N PHE A 11 36.13 -28.98 34.27
CA PHE A 11 35.33 -27.94 33.62
C PHE A 11 33.83 -28.22 33.72
N ARG A 12 33.00 -27.18 33.51
CA ARG A 12 31.53 -27.31 33.50
C ARG A 12 30.97 -27.07 32.12
N CYS A 13 29.94 -27.82 31.73
CA CYS A 13 29.22 -27.52 30.49
C CYS A 13 28.53 -26.14 30.58
N PRO A 14 28.66 -25.27 29.57
CA PRO A 14 28.06 -23.93 29.60
C PRO A 14 26.53 -23.95 29.52
N CYS A 15 25.93 -25.07 29.12
CA CYS A 15 24.48 -25.21 28.94
C CYS A 15 23.79 -25.90 30.13
N CYS A 16 24.33 -27.03 30.62
CA CYS A 16 23.72 -27.80 31.71
C CYS A 16 24.48 -27.74 33.05
N GLN A 17 25.63 -27.06 33.12
CA GLN A 17 26.47 -26.87 34.32
C GLN A 17 27.02 -28.15 34.99
N LYS A 18 26.85 -29.30 34.33
CA LYS A 18 27.44 -30.58 34.75
C LYS A 18 28.96 -30.50 34.73
N LEU A 19 29.59 -31.06 35.76
CA LEU A 19 31.04 -31.12 35.93
C LEU A 19 31.60 -32.29 35.13
N PHE A 20 32.67 -32.05 34.39
CA PHE A 20 33.41 -33.02 33.60
C PHE A 20 34.90 -32.99 34.01
N CYS A 21 35.58 -34.11 33.79
CA CYS A 21 37.01 -34.29 34.02
C CYS A 21 37.64 -34.89 32.76
N THR A 22 38.80 -34.38 32.35
CA THR A 22 39.63 -34.94 31.28
C THR A 22 41.11 -34.88 31.68
N GLU A 23 41.94 -35.71 31.07
CA GLU A 23 43.38 -35.66 31.30
C GLU A 23 44.02 -34.48 30.55
N SER A 24 45.06 -33.86 31.12
CA SER A 24 45.79 -32.72 30.55
C SER A 24 46.34 -32.95 29.16
N HIS A 25 46.82 -34.16 28.88
CA HIS A 25 47.39 -34.54 27.59
C HIS A 25 46.37 -34.40 26.44
N ALA A 26 45.06 -34.45 26.73
CA ALA A 26 43.99 -34.27 25.73
C ALA A 26 43.83 -32.80 25.30
N VAL A 27 44.36 -31.85 26.08
CA VAL A 27 44.25 -30.40 25.85
C VAL A 27 45.58 -29.82 25.34
N GLU A 28 46.72 -30.39 25.72
CA GLU A 28 48.07 -29.88 25.40
C GLU A 28 48.56 -30.20 23.96
N ASN A 29 47.92 -31.12 23.24
CA ASN A 29 48.34 -31.58 21.91
C ASN A 29 47.99 -30.67 20.73
N HIS A 30 47.55 -29.42 20.96
CA HIS A 30 47.24 -28.47 19.88
C HIS A 30 48.21 -27.28 19.86
N ASP A 31 49.09 -27.27 18.86
CA ASP A 31 50.17 -26.31 18.64
C ASP A 31 49.81 -24.83 18.89
N ASN A 32 50.72 -24.19 19.62
CA ASN A 32 50.81 -22.80 20.10
C ASN A 32 50.68 -21.67 19.05
N ARG A 33 50.03 -21.87 17.89
CA ARG A 33 49.95 -20.81 16.86
C ARG A 33 48.63 -20.71 16.10
N SER A 34 47.66 -21.55 16.36
CA SER A 34 46.32 -21.37 15.80
C SER A 34 45.29 -21.67 16.88
N ALA A 35 44.37 -20.74 17.12
CA ALA A 35 43.28 -20.82 18.07
C ALA A 35 42.28 -21.93 17.71
N LYS A 36 42.74 -23.18 17.73
CA LYS A 36 41.92 -24.38 17.53
C LYS A 36 41.60 -24.91 18.92
N ASN A 37 40.62 -24.28 19.55
CA ASN A 37 40.15 -24.68 20.86
C ASN A 37 39.64 -26.13 20.78
N THR A 38 40.06 -27.00 21.70
CA THR A 38 39.62 -28.40 21.73
C THR A 38 38.09 -28.45 21.85
N GLU A 39 37.44 -29.06 20.87
CA GLU A 39 35.99 -29.19 20.78
C GLU A 39 35.52 -30.38 21.66
N PHE A 40 34.58 -30.13 22.57
CA PHE A 40 33.93 -31.13 23.42
C PHE A 40 32.41 -31.08 23.20
N GLN A 41 31.77 -32.24 23.12
CA GLN A 41 30.32 -32.35 23.05
C GLN A 41 29.76 -32.84 24.39
N CYS A 42 28.75 -32.15 24.93
CA CYS A 42 28.12 -32.59 26.17
C CYS A 42 27.21 -33.79 25.93
N THR A 43 27.40 -34.89 26.67
CA THR A 43 26.56 -36.10 26.57
C THR A 43 25.09 -35.85 26.93
N ASP A 44 24.81 -34.85 27.76
CA ASP A 44 23.47 -34.64 28.32
C ASP A 44 22.66 -33.61 27.53
N CYS A 45 23.30 -32.54 27.03
CA CYS A 45 22.62 -31.49 26.27
C CYS A 45 22.97 -31.47 24.78
N SER A 46 23.86 -32.35 24.31
CA SER A 46 24.30 -32.46 22.90
C SER A 46 24.88 -31.18 22.29
N GLU A 47 25.23 -30.20 23.12
CA GLU A 47 25.79 -28.92 22.69
C GLU A 47 27.31 -29.02 22.60
N ASP A 48 27.87 -28.43 21.54
CA ASP A 48 29.30 -28.33 21.34
C ASP A 48 29.85 -27.10 22.07
N PHE A 49 30.94 -27.29 22.79
CA PHE A 49 31.65 -26.23 23.49
C PHE A 49 33.15 -26.45 23.40
N TYR A 50 33.91 -25.44 23.78
CA TYR A 50 35.37 -25.54 23.81
C TYR A 50 35.92 -25.00 25.12
N LEU A 51 37.12 -25.46 25.48
CA LEU A 51 37.87 -24.96 26.63
C LEU A 51 38.67 -23.72 26.24
N SER A 52 38.60 -22.70 27.08
CA SER A 52 39.52 -21.56 27.08
C SER A 52 40.70 -21.86 28.03
N ASN A 53 41.86 -21.25 27.79
CA ASN A 53 43.02 -21.32 28.68
C ASN A 53 42.82 -20.52 29.98
N GLU A 54 41.70 -19.81 30.11
CA GLU A 54 41.32 -19.05 31.30
C GLU A 54 40.67 -19.95 32.36
N ARG A 55 40.98 -19.68 33.63
CA ARG A 55 40.35 -20.34 34.78
C ARG A 55 39.29 -19.45 35.40
N THR A 56 38.16 -20.05 35.73
CA THR A 56 37.08 -19.43 36.50
C THR A 56 37.56 -19.16 37.93
N THR A 57 36.89 -18.26 38.65
CA THR A 57 37.15 -17.98 40.08
C THR A 57 37.12 -19.23 40.98
N SER A 58 36.41 -20.28 40.55
CA SER A 58 36.35 -21.59 41.23
C SER A 58 37.51 -22.54 40.90
N GLY A 59 38.52 -22.09 40.15
CA GLY A 59 39.68 -22.90 39.73
C GLY A 59 39.44 -23.85 38.55
N LEU A 60 38.23 -23.85 37.98
CA LEU A 60 37.83 -24.67 36.82
C LEU A 60 38.22 -24.01 35.49
N PHE A 61 38.48 -24.80 34.45
CA PHE A 61 38.68 -24.27 33.11
C PHE A 61 37.38 -23.66 32.56
N GLN A 62 37.48 -22.48 31.96
CA GLN A 62 36.34 -21.79 31.39
C GLN A 62 35.91 -22.46 30.08
N THR A 63 34.60 -22.71 29.96
CA THR A 63 33.99 -23.24 28.74
C THR A 63 33.23 -22.16 28.01
N LEU A 64 33.30 -22.22 26.68
CA LEU A 64 32.60 -21.30 25.80
C LEU A 64 31.78 -22.11 24.80
N LYS A 65 30.50 -21.75 24.68
CA LYS A 65 29.56 -22.37 23.75
C LYS A 65 29.93 -22.07 22.30
N ARG A 66 29.85 -23.07 21.42
CA ARG A 66 30.01 -22.86 19.98
C ARG A 66 28.80 -22.10 19.46
N THR A 67 28.98 -20.88 18.96
CA THR A 67 27.94 -20.26 18.15
C THR A 67 27.96 -20.92 16.79
N GLN A 68 27.04 -21.85 16.53
CA GLN A 68 26.81 -22.34 15.18
C GLN A 68 26.41 -21.14 14.30
N HIS A 69 27.23 -20.86 13.29
CA HIS A 69 26.90 -19.88 12.27
C HIS A 69 25.92 -20.52 11.30
N GLU A 70 24.63 -20.39 11.57
CA GLU A 70 23.60 -20.77 10.60
C GLU A 70 23.68 -19.79 9.42
N PHE A 71 23.87 -20.31 8.21
CA PHE A 71 23.89 -19.49 7.00
C PHE A 71 22.54 -19.59 6.28
N VAL A 72 22.10 -18.47 5.72
CA VAL A 72 20.85 -18.34 4.98
C VAL A 72 21.11 -17.47 3.74
N ASN A 73 20.42 -17.76 2.65
CA ASN A 73 20.50 -16.97 1.42
C ASN A 73 19.75 -15.64 1.60
N CYS A 74 20.36 -14.54 1.17
CA CYS A 74 19.71 -13.24 1.10
C CYS A 74 18.55 -13.28 0.10
N THR A 75 17.37 -12.82 0.51
CA THR A 75 16.17 -12.81 -0.35
C THR A 75 16.26 -11.90 -1.58
N LYS A 76 17.17 -10.92 -1.59
CA LYS A 76 17.36 -10.02 -2.73
C LYS A 76 18.40 -10.52 -3.74
N CYS A 77 19.58 -10.94 -3.26
CA CYS A 77 20.74 -11.21 -4.11
C CYS A 77 21.24 -12.66 -4.04
N ASN A 78 20.56 -13.53 -3.27
CA ASN A 78 20.96 -14.92 -3.00
C ASN A 78 22.37 -15.11 -2.40
N PHE A 79 23.03 -14.05 -1.96
CA PHE A 79 24.31 -14.15 -1.25
C PHE A 79 24.15 -14.90 0.06
N LEU A 80 25.06 -15.84 0.34
CA LEU A 80 25.06 -16.64 1.55
C LEU A 80 25.52 -15.77 2.74
N LYS A 81 24.60 -15.43 3.64
CA LYS A 81 24.87 -14.60 4.83
C LYS A 81 24.63 -15.36 6.13
N ASN A 82 25.19 -14.87 7.24
CA ASN A 82 24.87 -15.39 8.56
C ASN A 82 23.42 -15.03 8.92
N LYS A 83 22.64 -15.98 9.45
CA LYS A 83 21.26 -15.80 9.90
C LYS A 83 21.13 -14.70 10.96
N LYS A 84 22.16 -14.50 11.79
CA LYS A 84 22.18 -13.46 12.83
C LYS A 84 22.37 -12.04 12.27
N SER A 85 22.97 -11.88 11.09
CA SER A 85 23.13 -10.57 10.45
C SER A 85 21.87 -10.21 9.68
N ASP A 86 21.18 -9.15 10.11
CA ASP A 86 19.99 -8.64 9.42
C ASP A 86 20.36 -7.97 8.08
N GLU A 87 21.50 -7.28 8.06
CA GLU A 87 22.07 -6.65 6.87
C GLU A 87 22.89 -7.64 6.02
N CYS A 88 22.68 -7.62 4.71
CA CYS A 88 23.45 -8.41 3.76
C CYS A 88 24.79 -7.71 3.43
N PRO A 89 25.95 -8.36 3.65
CA PRO A 89 27.26 -7.75 3.35
C PRO A 89 27.52 -7.46 1.86
N SER A 90 26.85 -8.18 0.95
CA SER A 90 27.05 -8.03 -0.49
C SER A 90 26.19 -6.93 -1.09
N CYS A 91 24.93 -6.79 -0.65
CA CYS A 91 23.96 -5.87 -1.26
C CYS A 91 23.44 -4.77 -0.33
N GLY A 92 23.87 -4.74 0.94
CA GLY A 92 23.47 -3.75 1.95
C GLY A 92 22.00 -3.83 2.38
N VAL A 93 21.28 -4.89 1.99
CA VAL A 93 19.85 -4.99 2.30
C VAL A 93 19.62 -5.52 3.70
N ILE A 94 18.79 -4.78 4.44
CA ILE A 94 18.25 -5.14 5.74
C ILE A 94 17.01 -6.01 5.53
N GLU A 95 17.09 -7.28 5.94
CA GLU A 95 16.09 -8.31 5.65
C GLU A 95 14.71 -7.98 6.24
N THR A 96 14.66 -7.46 7.47
CA THR A 96 13.42 -7.03 8.13
C THR A 96 12.69 -5.97 7.31
N ARG A 97 13.38 -4.88 6.96
CA ARG A 97 12.82 -3.78 6.15
C ARG A 97 12.43 -4.24 4.75
N TYR A 98 13.24 -5.08 4.12
CA TYR A 98 12.93 -5.60 2.78
C TYR A 98 11.65 -6.45 2.80
N LYS A 99 11.50 -7.34 3.78
CA LYS A 99 10.28 -8.15 3.95
C LYS A 99 9.05 -7.29 4.22
N ASP A 100 9.18 -6.21 4.97
CA ASP A 100 8.06 -5.31 5.24
C ASP A 100 7.64 -4.52 3.99
N ILE A 101 8.59 -4.09 3.16
CA ILE A 101 8.30 -3.47 1.85
C ILE A 101 7.58 -4.47 0.92
N VAL A 102 8.08 -5.70 0.84
CA VAL A 102 7.46 -6.75 0.01
C VAL A 102 6.05 -7.12 0.51
N LYS A 103 5.80 -7.07 1.82
CA LYS A 103 4.45 -7.26 2.39
C LYS A 103 3.51 -6.09 2.12
N LEU A 104 4.05 -4.87 1.99
CA LEU A 104 3.28 -3.66 1.69
C LEU A 104 2.93 -3.55 0.20
N GLU A 105 3.58 -4.31 -0.68
CA GLU A 105 3.13 -4.44 -2.06
C GLU A 105 1.80 -5.18 -2.08
N ASN A 106 0.74 -4.43 -2.40
CA ASN A 106 -0.61 -4.96 -2.58
C ASN A 106 -0.55 -6.17 -3.53
N PRO A 107 -1.12 -7.34 -3.20
CA PRO A 107 -1.09 -8.53 -4.07
C PRO A 107 -1.57 -8.26 -5.50
N ARG A 108 -2.43 -7.25 -5.69
CA ARG A 108 -2.89 -6.78 -7.00
C ARG A 108 -1.81 -6.06 -7.82
N LEU A 109 -0.84 -5.41 -7.18
CA LEU A 109 0.24 -4.68 -7.87
C LEU A 109 1.45 -5.56 -8.18
N PHE A 110 1.56 -6.75 -7.55
CA PHE A 110 2.64 -7.71 -7.82
C PHE A 110 2.71 -8.09 -9.31
N GLU A 111 1.55 -8.41 -9.91
CA GLU A 111 1.47 -8.73 -11.34
C GLU A 111 1.90 -7.55 -12.22
N LEU A 112 1.50 -6.32 -11.86
CA LEU A 112 1.92 -5.11 -12.59
C LEU A 112 3.42 -4.84 -12.45
N ASN A 113 4.00 -5.09 -11.27
CA ASN A 113 5.44 -4.98 -11.05
C ASN A 113 6.22 -6.01 -11.90
N GLN A 114 5.73 -7.25 -12.03
CA GLN A 114 6.34 -8.26 -12.88
C GLN A 114 6.30 -7.87 -14.37
N MET A 115 5.16 -7.36 -14.84
CA MET A 115 5.02 -6.83 -16.20
C MET A 115 5.95 -5.63 -16.42
N TRP A 116 6.05 -4.73 -15.43
CA TRP A 116 6.96 -3.58 -15.48
C TRP A 116 8.43 -4.00 -15.57
N SER A 117 8.85 -5.04 -14.85
CA SER A 117 10.21 -5.58 -15.01
C SER A 117 10.48 -6.01 -16.46
N SER A 118 9.49 -6.61 -17.13
CA SER A 118 9.62 -7.01 -18.54
C SER A 118 9.76 -5.80 -19.46
N VAL A 119 9.02 -4.72 -19.19
CA VAL A 119 9.14 -3.43 -19.91
C VAL A 119 10.53 -2.81 -19.74
N VAL A 120 11.08 -2.82 -18.52
CA VAL A 120 12.42 -2.24 -18.26
C VAL A 120 13.54 -3.07 -18.88
N MET A 121 13.35 -4.36 -19.10
CA MET A 121 14.34 -5.20 -19.80
C MET A 121 14.45 -4.87 -21.29
N ASP A 122 13.36 -4.38 -21.91
CA ASP A 122 13.32 -4.04 -23.33
C ASP A 122 12.39 -2.84 -23.57
N LEU A 123 12.99 -1.64 -23.55
CA LEU A 123 12.30 -0.36 -23.67
C LEU A 123 11.86 -0.02 -25.10
N GLU A 124 12.39 -0.69 -26.12
CA GLU A 124 12.00 -0.46 -27.52
C GLU A 124 10.75 -1.28 -27.88
N ASN A 125 10.41 -2.27 -27.05
CA ASN A 125 9.30 -3.16 -27.29
C ASN A 125 7.94 -2.52 -26.95
N ASP A 126 7.34 -1.91 -27.98
CA ASP A 126 6.02 -1.28 -27.89
C ASP A 126 4.92 -2.24 -27.37
N GLN A 127 5.02 -3.54 -27.64
CA GLN A 127 4.02 -4.52 -27.18
C GLN A 127 4.02 -4.66 -25.64
N ALA A 128 5.21 -4.75 -25.03
CA ALA A 128 5.34 -4.89 -23.57
C ALA A 128 4.72 -3.67 -22.85
N HIS A 129 4.94 -2.47 -23.39
CA HIS A 129 4.33 -1.25 -22.88
C HIS A 129 2.80 -1.27 -23.00
N GLN A 130 2.23 -1.68 -24.14
CA GLN A 130 0.78 -1.74 -24.32
C GLN A 130 0.11 -2.79 -23.42
N GLU A 131 0.74 -3.94 -23.22
CA GLU A 131 0.24 -4.99 -22.33
C GLU A 131 0.23 -4.53 -20.87
N PHE A 132 1.32 -3.91 -20.41
CA PHE A 132 1.39 -3.30 -19.07
C PHE A 132 0.30 -2.25 -18.86
N LEU A 133 0.11 -1.33 -19.82
CA LEU A 133 -0.90 -0.28 -19.73
C LEU A 133 -2.33 -0.83 -19.72
N SER A 134 -2.61 -1.83 -20.56
CA SER A 134 -3.92 -2.48 -20.63
C SER A 134 -4.22 -3.25 -19.36
N ARG A 135 -3.21 -3.92 -18.79
CA ARG A 135 -3.35 -4.57 -17.49
C ARG A 135 -3.59 -3.56 -16.37
N ALA A 136 -2.81 -2.48 -16.32
CA ALA A 136 -2.98 -1.41 -15.34
C ALA A 136 -4.39 -0.79 -15.41
N GLN A 137 -4.93 -0.62 -16.62
CA GLN A 137 -6.30 -0.14 -16.83
C GLN A 137 -7.34 -1.14 -16.29
N SER A 138 -7.18 -2.44 -16.56
CA SER A 138 -8.09 -3.48 -16.04
C SER A 138 -8.13 -3.56 -14.51
N MET A 139 -7.04 -3.15 -13.86
CA MET A 139 -6.87 -3.16 -12.40
C MET A 139 -7.16 -1.80 -11.76
N SER A 140 -7.64 -0.81 -12.53
CA SER A 140 -7.85 0.58 -12.08
C SER A 140 -6.61 1.21 -11.43
N ALA A 141 -5.42 0.84 -11.92
CA ALA A 141 -4.12 1.22 -11.38
C ALA A 141 -3.31 2.09 -12.35
N LEU A 142 -3.99 2.89 -13.20
CA LEU A 142 -3.32 3.77 -14.17
C LEU A 142 -2.42 4.82 -13.50
N ASN A 143 -2.76 5.30 -12.30
CA ASN A 143 -1.90 6.21 -11.54
C ASN A 143 -0.55 5.58 -11.16
N PHE A 144 -0.55 4.27 -10.89
CA PHE A 144 0.67 3.53 -10.63
C PHE A 144 1.54 3.42 -11.89
N ALA A 145 0.91 3.13 -13.04
CA ALA A 145 1.60 3.13 -14.32
C ALA A 145 2.22 4.50 -14.65
N ALA A 146 1.48 5.60 -14.43
CA ALA A 146 2.00 6.97 -14.61
C ALA A 146 3.26 7.20 -13.78
N GLN A 147 3.22 6.85 -12.50
CA GLN A 147 4.36 7.01 -11.59
C GLN A 147 5.60 6.23 -12.07
N LYS A 148 5.43 5.01 -12.57
CA LYS A 148 6.53 4.19 -13.10
C LYS A 148 7.24 4.86 -14.30
N TYR A 149 6.48 5.41 -15.24
CA TYR A 149 7.07 6.12 -16.39
C TYR A 149 7.69 7.47 -16.00
N ILE A 150 7.10 8.19 -15.04
CA ILE A 150 7.70 9.42 -14.49
C ILE A 150 9.04 9.11 -13.82
N ASP A 151 9.10 8.03 -13.04
CA ASP A 151 10.34 7.63 -12.37
C ASP A 151 11.38 7.11 -13.38
N LEU A 152 10.94 6.44 -14.45
CA LEU A 152 11.82 6.07 -15.57
C LEU A 152 12.40 7.32 -16.27
N GLN A 153 11.58 8.34 -16.52
CA GLN A 153 12.00 9.61 -17.12
C GLN A 153 13.04 10.35 -16.26
N LYS A 154 12.90 10.29 -14.93
CA LYS A 154 13.91 10.88 -14.01
C LYS A 154 15.26 10.17 -14.07
N ILE A 155 15.28 8.88 -14.38
CA ILE A 155 16.51 8.06 -14.41
C ILE A 155 17.22 8.20 -15.76
N MET A 156 16.48 8.13 -16.87
CA MET A 156 17.05 8.13 -18.22
C MET A 156 17.18 9.54 -18.82
N GLY A 157 16.37 10.49 -18.33
CA GLY A 157 16.24 11.82 -18.91
C GLY A 157 14.98 11.95 -19.77
N SER A 158 14.85 13.10 -20.43
CA SER A 158 13.71 13.39 -21.33
C SER A 158 13.86 12.63 -22.64
N ASP A 159 13.46 11.36 -22.65
CA ASP A 159 13.39 10.52 -23.85
C ASP A 159 12.00 10.60 -24.49
N ASP A 160 11.97 10.79 -25.82
CA ASP A 160 10.74 10.91 -26.63
C ASP A 160 9.82 9.68 -26.49
N LEU A 161 10.41 8.50 -26.32
CA LEU A 161 9.68 7.25 -26.10
C LEU A 161 8.98 7.20 -24.74
N THR A 162 9.65 7.67 -23.67
CA THR A 162 9.04 7.71 -22.34
C THR A 162 7.90 8.73 -22.30
N GLU A 163 8.07 9.88 -22.96
CA GLU A 163 7.05 10.92 -23.07
C GLU A 163 5.81 10.43 -23.83
N LYS A 164 5.99 9.68 -24.93
CA LYS A 164 4.90 8.99 -25.66
C LYS A 164 4.02 8.16 -24.71
N TYR A 165 4.64 7.37 -23.82
CA TYR A 165 3.91 6.50 -22.90
C TYR A 165 3.26 7.23 -21.73
N ILE A 166 3.91 8.26 -21.18
CA ILE A 166 3.31 9.14 -20.17
C ILE A 166 2.02 9.76 -20.72
N ARG A 167 2.09 10.35 -21.92
CA ARG A 167 0.94 10.93 -22.60
C ARG A 167 -0.16 9.89 -22.85
N GLN A 168 0.21 8.66 -23.20
CA GLN A 168 -0.76 7.59 -23.38
C GLN A 168 -1.48 7.23 -22.08
N VAL A 169 -0.79 7.22 -20.94
CA VAL A 169 -1.40 6.99 -19.62
C VAL A 169 -2.37 8.11 -19.27
N GLU A 170 -1.98 9.36 -19.49
CA GLU A 170 -2.82 10.55 -19.24
C GLU A 170 -4.13 10.49 -20.03
N LEU A 171 -4.07 10.19 -21.33
CA LEU A 171 -5.28 10.03 -22.16
C LEU A 171 -6.20 8.92 -21.65
N ARG A 172 -5.65 7.80 -21.16
CA ARG A 172 -6.45 6.72 -20.56
C ARG A 172 -7.09 7.14 -19.24
N LEU A 173 -6.39 7.94 -18.42
CA LEU A 173 -6.91 8.49 -17.17
C LEU A 173 -8.06 9.48 -17.44
N GLU A 174 -7.89 10.38 -18.41
CA GLU A 174 -8.94 11.31 -18.82
C GLU A 174 -10.18 10.59 -19.35
N ALA A 175 -10.00 9.56 -20.18
CA ALA A 175 -11.10 8.74 -20.66
C ALA A 175 -11.85 8.04 -19.51
N ALA A 176 -11.12 7.50 -18.52
CA ALA A 176 -11.73 6.89 -17.34
C ALA A 176 -12.54 7.92 -16.51
N ALA A 177 -12.01 9.13 -16.32
CA ALA A 177 -12.70 10.21 -15.63
C ALA A 177 -13.97 10.66 -16.38
N ASN A 178 -13.87 10.85 -17.69
CA ASN A 178 -15.01 11.25 -18.53
C ASN A 178 -16.12 10.19 -18.54
N ASN A 179 -15.77 8.90 -18.53
CA ASN A 179 -16.74 7.82 -18.41
C ASN A 179 -17.47 7.86 -17.07
N PHE A 180 -16.76 8.13 -15.97
CA PHE A 180 -17.36 8.27 -14.64
C PHE A 180 -18.35 9.45 -14.60
N ILE A 181 -17.94 10.62 -15.12
CA ILE A 181 -18.79 11.82 -15.20
C ILE A 181 -20.04 11.57 -16.06
N SER A 182 -19.87 10.90 -17.21
CA SER A 182 -20.96 10.59 -18.13
C SER A 182 -21.96 9.62 -17.50
N ALA A 183 -21.47 8.58 -16.81
CA ALA A 183 -22.31 7.63 -16.08
C ALA A 183 -23.11 8.32 -14.95
N GLU A 184 -22.50 9.27 -14.24
CA GLU A 184 -23.17 10.03 -13.20
C GLU A 184 -24.23 10.99 -13.76
N LYS A 185 -23.93 11.64 -14.89
CA LYS A 185 -24.88 12.49 -15.62
C LYS A 185 -26.10 11.68 -16.10
N GLU A 186 -25.90 10.46 -16.57
CA GLU A 186 -27.01 9.57 -16.96
C GLU A 186 -27.92 9.21 -15.78
N LYS A 187 -27.34 8.93 -14.60
CA LYS A 187 -28.15 8.68 -13.38
C LYS A 187 -29.01 9.90 -13.04
N TYR A 188 -28.43 11.09 -13.04
CA TYR A 188 -29.15 12.33 -12.77
C TYR A 188 -30.30 12.57 -13.77
N ILE A 189 -30.07 12.29 -15.07
CA ILE A 189 -31.11 12.42 -16.10
C ILE A 189 -32.25 11.41 -15.89
N ARG A 190 -31.94 10.15 -15.51
CA ARG A 190 -32.98 9.14 -15.20
C ARG A 190 -33.80 9.53 -13.97
N GLU A 191 -33.15 10.05 -12.93
CA GLU A 191 -33.84 10.51 -11.71
C GLU A 191 -34.62 11.81 -11.91
N GLY A 192 -34.17 12.69 -12.82
CA GLY A 192 -34.82 13.96 -13.14
C GLY A 192 -35.99 13.88 -14.12
N SER A 193 -36.18 12.76 -14.83
CA SER A 193 -37.17 12.60 -15.91
C SER A 193 -38.34 11.64 -15.59
N GLY A 194 -38.38 11.05 -14.40
CA GLY A 194 -39.56 10.32 -13.92
C GLY A 194 -40.66 11.28 -13.42
N PRO A 195 -41.95 11.05 -13.73
CA PRO A 195 -43.02 11.80 -13.08
C PRO A 195 -42.91 11.58 -11.56
N LYS A 196 -42.69 12.65 -10.80
CA LYS A 196 -42.59 12.59 -9.33
C LYS A 196 -43.97 12.20 -8.78
N THR A 197 -44.20 10.91 -8.57
CA THR A 197 -45.41 10.38 -7.95
C THR A 197 -45.32 10.55 -6.43
N PHE A 198 -46.11 11.45 -5.86
CA PHE A 198 -46.38 11.51 -4.42
C PHE A 198 -47.87 11.20 -4.25
N PHE A 199 -48.21 10.13 -3.53
CA PHE A 199 -49.58 9.62 -3.39
C PHE A 199 -50.28 9.24 -4.72
N GLY A 200 -49.59 8.52 -5.62
CA GLY A 200 -50.24 7.89 -6.77
C GLY A 200 -50.81 8.83 -7.85
N LEU A 201 -50.74 10.15 -7.67
CA LEU A 201 -51.09 11.12 -8.70
C LEU A 201 -49.84 11.64 -9.42
N GLN A 202 -49.88 11.61 -10.75
CA GLN A 202 -48.86 12.24 -11.60
C GLN A 202 -49.04 13.77 -11.54
N TYR A 203 -48.15 14.46 -10.82
CA TYR A 203 -48.14 15.92 -10.75
C TYR A 203 -46.91 16.49 -11.45
N THR A 204 -47.11 17.12 -12.62
CA THR A 204 -46.10 18.01 -13.19
C THR A 204 -46.09 19.34 -12.42
N PHE A 205 -44.92 19.93 -12.20
CA PHE A 205 -44.73 21.22 -11.50
C PHE A 205 -45.68 22.33 -11.99
N ARG A 206 -45.99 22.34 -13.30
CA ARG A 206 -46.98 23.23 -13.93
C ARG A 206 -48.39 23.11 -13.33
N ASN A 207 -48.86 21.89 -13.05
CA ASN A 207 -50.20 21.65 -12.54
C ASN A 207 -50.28 22.01 -11.04
N MET A 208 -49.21 21.76 -10.28
CA MET A 208 -49.12 22.19 -8.88
C MET A 208 -49.10 23.72 -8.77
N ALA A 209 -48.33 24.41 -9.62
CA ALA A 209 -48.32 25.87 -9.65
C ALA A 209 -49.69 26.46 -9.98
N LEU A 210 -50.43 25.88 -10.93
CA LEU A 210 -51.78 26.31 -11.28
C LEU A 210 -52.79 26.07 -10.15
N VAL A 211 -52.73 24.92 -9.49
CA VAL A 211 -53.62 24.59 -8.36
C VAL A 211 -53.34 25.50 -7.16
N ILE A 212 -52.08 25.76 -6.84
CA ILE A 212 -51.68 26.68 -5.77
C ILE A 212 -52.12 28.11 -6.11
N SER A 213 -51.96 28.53 -7.37
CA SER A 213 -52.40 29.86 -7.82
C SER A 213 -53.92 30.00 -7.76
N LEU A 214 -54.68 28.98 -8.16
CA LEU A 214 -56.15 28.98 -8.07
C LEU A 214 -56.64 28.96 -6.62
N LEU A 215 -56.02 28.15 -5.75
CA LEU A 215 -56.32 28.14 -4.32
C LEU A 215 -55.99 29.49 -3.68
N GLY A 216 -54.84 30.09 -4.01
CA GLY A 216 -54.46 31.41 -3.52
C GLY A 216 -55.47 32.49 -3.91
N VAL A 217 -55.93 32.49 -5.16
CA VAL A 217 -56.99 33.40 -5.65
C VAL A 217 -58.33 33.11 -4.97
N PHE A 218 -58.69 31.85 -4.80
CA PHE A 218 -59.92 31.43 -4.11
C PHE A 218 -59.96 31.87 -2.63
N PHE A 219 -58.85 31.74 -1.91
CA PHE A 219 -58.71 32.21 -0.52
C PHE A 219 -58.76 33.74 -0.39
N ILE A 220 -58.32 34.48 -1.42
CA ILE A 220 -58.46 35.94 -1.50
C ILE A 220 -59.92 36.33 -1.75
N ILE A 221 -60.61 35.65 -2.67
CA ILE A 221 -62.02 35.93 -3.01
C ILE A 221 -62.95 35.62 -1.83
N LEU A 222 -62.70 34.56 -1.07
CA LEU A 222 -63.47 34.22 0.13
C LEU A 222 -63.20 35.15 1.33
N ASN A 223 -62.37 36.19 1.17
CA ASN A 223 -62.10 37.22 2.18
C ASN A 223 -61.60 36.66 3.53
N VAL A 224 -60.99 35.47 3.52
CA VAL A 224 -60.37 34.84 4.69
C VAL A 224 -58.96 35.42 4.92
N MET A 225 -58.28 35.80 3.84
CA MET A 225 -56.99 36.49 3.87
C MET A 225 -57.20 37.98 3.68
N ARG A 226 -57.56 38.71 4.76
CA ARG A 226 -57.30 40.15 4.77
C ARG A 226 -55.79 40.34 4.78
N PRO A 227 -55.16 40.99 3.78
CA PRO A 227 -53.77 41.42 3.91
C PRO A 227 -53.73 42.51 4.97
N LEU A 228 -53.63 42.11 6.24
CA LEU A 228 -53.12 43.00 7.27
C LEU A 228 -51.67 43.23 6.88
N PHE A 229 -51.40 44.41 6.32
CA PHE A 229 -50.20 45.24 6.44
C PHE A 229 -49.86 45.89 5.09
N PRO A 230 -49.87 47.23 5.00
CA PRO A 230 -49.35 47.96 3.86
C PRO A 230 -47.82 47.93 3.96
N SER A 231 -47.22 46.78 3.66
CA SER A 231 -45.77 46.62 3.68
C SER A 231 -45.26 46.32 2.28
N LEU A 232 -44.11 46.93 1.97
CA LEU A 232 -43.34 46.82 0.72
C LEU A 232 -43.20 45.37 0.21
N ASN A 233 -43.30 44.40 1.12
CA ASN A 233 -43.22 42.97 0.87
C ASN A 233 -44.33 42.47 -0.06
N GLY A 234 -45.56 43.01 0.03
CA GLY A 234 -46.66 42.63 -0.87
C GLY A 234 -46.42 43.10 -2.31
N LEU A 235 -45.88 44.31 -2.46
CA LEU A 235 -45.45 44.85 -3.76
C LEU A 235 -44.30 44.01 -4.34
N LEU A 236 -43.32 43.63 -3.50
CA LEU A 236 -42.20 42.80 -3.92
C LEU A 236 -42.67 41.45 -4.45
N VAL A 237 -43.61 40.78 -3.75
CA VAL A 237 -44.18 39.50 -4.19
C VAL A 237 -44.94 39.67 -5.51
N ALA A 238 -45.71 40.74 -5.69
CA ALA A 238 -46.41 41.01 -6.94
C ALA A 238 -45.43 41.26 -8.11
N ILE A 239 -44.35 42.02 -7.89
CA ILE A 239 -43.30 42.28 -8.89
C ILE A 239 -42.56 40.98 -9.25
N VAL A 240 -42.25 40.12 -8.28
CA VAL A 240 -41.61 38.83 -8.53
C VAL A 240 -42.55 37.89 -9.31
N ALA A 241 -43.84 37.86 -8.97
CA ALA A 241 -44.82 37.07 -9.69
C ALA A 241 -45.00 37.57 -11.15
N LEU A 242 -45.07 38.89 -11.35
CA LEU A 242 -45.19 39.48 -12.70
C LEU A 242 -43.93 39.29 -13.54
N SER A 243 -42.75 39.46 -12.95
CA SER A 243 -41.47 39.28 -13.66
C SER A 243 -41.24 37.82 -14.07
N THR A 244 -41.60 36.86 -13.21
CA THR A 244 -41.52 35.43 -13.54
C THR A 244 -42.55 35.02 -14.59
N ALA A 245 -43.76 35.58 -14.57
CA ALA A 245 -44.79 35.35 -15.59
C ALA A 245 -44.37 35.92 -16.95
N LEU A 246 -43.86 37.15 -17.00
CA LEU A 246 -43.37 37.77 -18.25
C LEU A 246 -42.17 37.02 -18.83
N TRP A 247 -41.24 36.55 -17.99
CA TRP A 247 -40.12 35.73 -18.43
C TRP A 247 -40.59 34.39 -19.03
N ALA A 248 -41.59 33.75 -18.42
CA ALA A 248 -42.17 32.51 -18.94
C ALA A 248 -42.86 32.71 -20.30
N ILE A 249 -43.55 33.85 -20.49
CA ILE A 249 -44.20 34.21 -21.76
C ILE A 249 -43.15 34.52 -22.84
N SER A 250 -42.09 35.27 -22.50
CA SER A 250 -40.98 35.58 -23.41
C SER A 250 -40.30 34.32 -23.94
N LYS A 251 -40.08 33.32 -23.08
CA LYS A 251 -39.45 32.05 -23.47
C LYS A 251 -40.33 31.17 -24.38
N ASN A 252 -41.64 31.43 -24.44
CA ASN A 252 -42.54 30.74 -25.36
C ASN A 252 -42.54 31.36 -26.76
N GLN A 253 -42.29 32.67 -26.87
CA GLN A 253 -42.19 33.36 -28.17
C GLN A 253 -40.96 32.93 -28.98
N THR A 254 -39.88 32.50 -28.31
CA THR A 254 -38.65 32.02 -28.98
C THR A 254 -38.74 30.58 -29.49
N LYS A 255 -39.87 29.89 -29.27
CA LYS A 255 -40.11 28.51 -29.75
C LYS A 255 -41.08 28.42 -30.92
N THR A 256 -41.57 29.55 -31.43
CA THR A 256 -42.56 29.62 -32.52
C THR A 256 -42.01 30.28 -33.79
N PHE A 257 -40.73 30.09 -34.08
CA PHE A 257 -40.12 30.29 -35.39
C PHE A 257 -39.13 29.17 -35.68
#